data_AF-A0A372GX04-F1
#
_entry.id   AF-A0A372GX04-F1
#
_cell.length_a   1.000
_cell.length_b   1.000
_cell.length_c   1.000
_cell.angle_alpha   90.00
_cell.angle_beta   90.00
_cell.angle_gamma   90.00
#
_symmetry.space_group_name_H-M   'P 1'
#
loop_
_entity.id
_entity.type
_entity.pdbx_description
1 polymer ?
#
loop_
_entity_poly.entity_id
_entity_poly.type
_entity_poly.pdbx_seq_one_letter_code
_entity_poly.pdbx_strand_id
1 'polypeptide(L)'
;MNIQKYMKPVFGSIFVLVGLVACTDLEIKETDSIISESTGGGFTPVANPASSLSDLYNKVGGDFATQENMYAMAEVTTDELLVPTRGTDWGDNGIWRQLHTHTWTPAHLFIKNAWNNLNQNVFRATEIIESNPEAGVLAEARFLRAFNMFFLMDFFGSVPFREVDEGPEINPKVLSRSEAFSFVEADLLAAFPGLPDGSPGTANTGTATKAAASFLLAKIYLNSHIYNGGAVDNGNMQKVIDAVDDIADLGFGIETGYFQIFESSDDIETIFYLNSDIGARIWNSMHYNQNSPDNTGGGWNGFSTLAEFYDSFEGDPNTNYEGDGQEERRGWVPDATNANNVNLGLGYGFLINQQYNEDGTKLKNRQGGDLILKKELASLVGNGETDGIRILKYHPNDGGEVNSFRRHQILFRYSDAHLMKAEAMMRMGEDITSMVNELRQARANTPDLPNVTEDVLLAERGRELYIEFWRRNDLVRFDKFTAPWGLKEVSGDPNMNLFPIPETALLSNPNLVQNPGY
;
A
#
# COMPACT_ATOMS: atom_id res chain seq x y z
N MET A 1 -90.60 22.46 30.49
CA MET A 1 -90.84 23.39 31.60
C MET A 1 -90.04 22.89 32.80
N ASN A 2 -88.82 23.35 33.03
CA ASN A 2 -88.37 24.61 33.68
C ASN A 2 -88.45 24.59 35.23
N ILE A 3 -87.27 24.56 35.88
CA ILE A 3 -86.89 25.19 37.18
C ILE A 3 -87.65 24.64 38.44
N GLN A 4 -87.02 24.10 39.49
CA GLN A 4 -86.20 24.76 40.54
C GLN A 4 -85.28 23.72 41.25
N LYS A 5 -84.00 24.00 41.55
CA LYS A 5 -83.43 24.80 42.68
C LYS A 5 -83.86 24.25 44.06
N TYR A 6 -83.01 24.09 45.09
CA TYR A 6 -81.60 24.46 45.33
C TYR A 6 -80.75 23.18 45.67
N MET A 7 -79.54 23.13 46.26
CA MET A 7 -78.66 24.11 46.93
C MET A 7 -77.16 23.71 46.89
N LYS A 8 -76.31 24.39 47.69
CA LYS A 8 -74.89 24.15 48.04
C LYS A 8 -74.74 24.33 49.58
N PRO A 9 -73.57 24.15 50.26
CA PRO A 9 -72.20 23.80 49.83
C PRO A 9 -71.85 22.33 50.21
N VAL A 10 -70.65 21.82 50.57
CA VAL A 10 -69.33 22.34 51.00
C VAL A 10 -68.18 21.34 50.67
N PHE A 11 -66.92 21.79 50.79
CA PHE A 11 -65.65 21.02 50.81
C PHE A 11 -65.13 20.36 49.51
N GLY A 12 -63.80 20.20 49.45
CA GLY A 12 -63.11 19.29 48.52
C GLY A 12 -62.51 19.90 47.26
N SER A 13 -61.42 20.67 47.37
CA SER A 13 -60.52 20.91 46.22
C SER A 13 -59.47 19.80 46.17
N ILE A 14 -59.21 19.24 44.99
CA ILE A 14 -57.86 19.07 44.42
C ILE A 14 -57.97 18.54 42.97
N PHE A 15 -57.08 19.04 42.13
CA PHE A 15 -56.90 18.70 40.71
C PHE A 15 -55.63 17.84 40.63
N VAL A 16 -55.59 16.75 39.84
CA VAL A 16 -54.37 16.25 39.16
C VAL A 16 -54.66 14.98 38.34
N LEU A 17 -54.26 15.06 37.06
CA LEU A 17 -53.64 14.03 36.22
C LEU A 17 -53.83 12.53 36.59
N VAL A 18 -54.61 11.80 35.79
CA VAL A 18 -54.42 10.34 35.63
C VAL A 18 -53.41 10.13 34.51
N GLY A 19 -52.16 9.87 34.89
CA GLY A 19 -51.08 9.55 33.96
C GLY A 19 -51.16 8.12 33.42
N LEU A 20 -50.50 7.88 32.29
CA LEU A 20 -50.33 6.55 31.70
C LEU A 20 -49.51 5.66 32.65
N VAL A 21 -50.01 4.46 32.96
CA VAL A 21 -49.22 3.40 33.62
C VAL A 21 -49.13 2.22 32.66
N ALA A 22 -48.14 2.32 31.77
CA ALA A 22 -47.67 1.22 30.94
C ALA A 22 -46.14 1.27 30.96
N CYS A 23 -45.55 0.75 32.04
CA CYS A 23 -44.11 0.51 32.10
C CYS A 23 -43.78 -0.68 31.20
N THR A 24 -43.66 -0.42 29.90
CA THR A 24 -42.90 -1.30 29.01
C THR A 24 -41.44 -1.16 29.41
N ASP A 25 -40.96 -2.10 30.21
CA ASP A 25 -39.54 -2.30 30.40
C ASP A 25 -38.95 -2.67 29.04
N LEU A 26 -38.09 -1.79 28.52
CA LEU A 26 -37.54 -1.83 27.15
C LEU A 26 -36.04 -2.07 27.21
N GLU A 27 -35.63 -3.11 27.96
CA GLU A 27 -34.35 -3.78 27.70
C GLU A 27 -34.35 -4.28 26.25
N ILE A 28 -33.72 -3.51 25.36
CA ILE A 28 -33.54 -3.92 23.96
C ILE A 28 -32.48 -5.02 23.95
N LYS A 29 -32.92 -6.28 23.83
CA LYS A 29 -32.02 -7.42 23.63
C LYS A 29 -31.56 -7.47 22.19
N GLU A 30 -30.68 -6.54 21.86
CA GLU A 30 -29.90 -6.55 20.61
C GLU A 30 -29.12 -7.86 20.51
N THR A 31 -29.29 -8.56 19.40
CA THR A 31 -28.59 -9.83 19.11
C THR A 31 -27.47 -9.68 18.08
N ASP A 32 -27.30 -8.49 17.50
CA ASP A 32 -26.49 -8.25 16.29
C ASP A 32 -25.81 -6.87 16.29
N SER A 33 -25.58 -6.29 17.47
CA SER A 33 -24.85 -5.02 17.63
C SER A 33 -24.27 -4.86 19.03
N ILE A 34 -22.97 -4.57 19.10
CA ILE A 34 -22.29 -4.20 20.36
C ILE A 34 -22.37 -2.67 20.49
N ILE A 35 -23.34 -2.19 21.28
CA ILE A 35 -23.34 -0.80 21.75
C ILE A 35 -22.48 -0.74 23.01
N SER A 36 -21.30 -0.11 22.92
CA SER A 36 -20.55 0.32 24.10
C SER A 36 -21.24 1.55 24.70
N GLU A 37 -22.22 1.32 25.59
CA GLU A 37 -22.86 2.39 26.35
C GLU A 37 -21.85 3.03 27.32
N SER A 38 -21.06 4.00 26.84
CA SER A 38 -20.20 4.84 27.69
C SER A 38 -21.07 5.78 28.53
N THR A 39 -21.66 5.21 29.57
CA THR A 39 -22.54 5.84 30.57
C THR A 39 -21.77 6.72 31.57
N GLY A 40 -20.49 7.02 31.29
CA GLY A 40 -19.62 7.75 32.21
C GLY A 40 -18.25 8.16 31.66
N GLY A 41 -18.17 8.69 30.43
CA GLY A 41 -17.02 9.49 29.98
C GLY A 41 -15.65 8.79 30.09
N GLY A 42 -15.59 7.52 29.70
CA GLY A 42 -14.37 6.72 29.77
C GLY A 42 -14.37 5.60 28.73
N PHE A 43 -13.17 5.10 28.44
CA PHE A 43 -12.93 4.01 27.49
C PHE A 43 -13.64 2.72 27.92
N THR A 44 -14.19 2.00 26.94
CA THR A 44 -14.72 0.64 27.11
C THR A 44 -13.79 -0.33 26.38
N PRO A 45 -12.96 -1.13 27.10
CA PRO A 45 -12.03 -2.08 26.48
C PRO A 45 -12.68 -3.03 25.49
N VAL A 46 -11.95 -3.37 24.42
CA VAL A 46 -12.44 -4.35 23.43
C VAL A 46 -12.59 -5.74 24.06
N ALA A 47 -13.78 -6.34 23.92
CA ALA A 47 -14.16 -7.54 24.68
C ALA A 47 -13.40 -8.82 24.26
N ASN A 48 -12.80 -8.84 23.06
CA ASN A 48 -11.93 -9.91 22.60
C ASN A 48 -10.78 -9.32 21.76
N PRO A 49 -9.66 -8.93 22.41
CA PRO A 49 -8.56 -8.24 21.74
C PRO A 49 -7.92 -9.05 20.61
N ALA A 50 -7.90 -10.38 20.72
CA ALA A 50 -7.34 -11.26 19.69
C ALA A 50 -8.21 -11.31 18.42
N SER A 51 -9.55 -11.28 18.57
CA SER A 51 -10.46 -11.12 17.43
C SER A 51 -10.26 -9.75 16.78
N SER A 52 -10.25 -8.68 17.59
CA SER A 52 -10.07 -7.31 17.09
C SER A 52 -8.72 -7.11 16.37
N LEU A 53 -7.67 -7.81 16.79
CA LEU A 53 -6.39 -7.85 16.07
C LEU A 53 -6.50 -8.54 14.70
N SER A 54 -7.19 -9.68 14.62
CA SER A 54 -7.48 -10.35 13.34
C SER A 54 -8.31 -9.45 12.41
N ASP A 55 -9.34 -8.77 12.95
CA ASP A 55 -10.15 -7.80 12.20
C ASP A 55 -9.30 -6.61 11.72
N LEU A 56 -8.32 -6.16 12.52
CA LEU A 56 -7.38 -5.10 12.14
C LEU A 56 -6.42 -5.55 11.02
N TYR A 57 -5.86 -6.77 11.07
CA TYR A 57 -5.07 -7.32 9.96
C TYR A 57 -5.88 -7.39 8.67
N ASN A 58 -7.13 -7.88 8.74
CA ASN A 58 -8.03 -7.93 7.58
C ASN A 58 -8.33 -6.53 7.02
N LYS A 59 -8.51 -5.53 7.89
CA LYS A 59 -8.74 -4.13 7.48
C LYS A 59 -7.50 -3.51 6.82
N VAL A 60 -6.31 -3.69 7.42
CA VAL A 60 -5.04 -3.21 6.85
C VAL A 60 -4.76 -3.88 5.51
N GLY A 61 -4.97 -5.20 5.39
CA GLY A 61 -4.89 -5.90 4.11
C GLY A 61 -5.83 -5.30 3.06
N GLY A 62 -7.13 -5.12 3.39
CA GLY A 62 -8.11 -4.52 2.49
C GLY A 62 -7.76 -3.11 2.02
N ASP A 63 -7.09 -2.31 2.85
CA ASP A 63 -6.66 -0.94 2.51
C ASP A 63 -5.51 -0.91 1.48
N PHE A 64 -4.74 -2.00 1.39
CA PHE A 64 -3.67 -2.22 0.42
C PHE A 64 -4.08 -3.13 -0.75
N ALA A 65 -5.29 -3.69 -0.75
CA ALA A 65 -5.80 -4.56 -1.82
C ALA A 65 -6.07 -3.80 -3.13
N THR A 66 -6.69 -2.62 -3.03
CA THR A 66 -7.25 -1.94 -4.21
C THR A 66 -6.18 -1.39 -5.15
N GLN A 67 -6.51 -1.20 -6.43
CA GLN A 67 -5.73 -0.39 -7.38
C GLN A 67 -5.76 1.13 -7.07
N GLU A 68 -6.60 1.54 -6.12
CA GLU A 68 -6.82 2.93 -5.70
C GLU A 68 -6.02 3.24 -4.41
N ASN A 69 -6.32 4.38 -3.78
CA ASN A 69 -5.93 4.69 -2.40
C ASN A 69 -4.42 4.53 -2.16
N MET A 70 -3.97 3.63 -1.29
CA MET A 70 -2.55 3.40 -0.97
C MET A 70 -1.69 3.11 -2.21
N TYR A 71 -2.15 2.21 -3.08
CA TYR A 71 -1.39 1.81 -4.28
C TYR A 71 -1.33 2.95 -5.31
N ALA A 72 -2.45 3.63 -5.53
CA ALA A 72 -2.50 4.78 -6.44
C ALA A 72 -1.60 5.93 -5.99
N MET A 73 -1.53 6.19 -4.68
CA MET A 73 -0.66 7.21 -4.10
C MET A 73 0.82 6.81 -4.13
N ALA A 74 1.12 5.53 -3.88
CA ALA A 74 2.48 5.02 -3.88
C ALA A 74 3.10 4.99 -5.28
N GLU A 75 2.33 4.59 -6.31
CA GLU A 75 2.87 4.29 -7.66
C GLU A 75 2.36 5.17 -8.78
N VAL A 76 1.07 5.54 -8.83
CA VAL A 76 0.54 6.41 -9.93
C VAL A 76 0.97 7.88 -9.74
N THR A 77 1.84 8.16 -8.77
CA THR A 77 2.51 9.44 -8.55
C THR A 77 4.01 9.39 -8.89
N THR A 78 4.51 8.31 -9.48
CA THR A 78 5.95 8.07 -9.72
C THR A 78 6.30 7.97 -11.21
N ASP A 79 7.57 7.70 -11.50
CA ASP A 79 8.11 7.41 -12.83
C ASP A 79 7.88 5.96 -13.29
N GLU A 80 7.26 5.10 -12.49
CA GLU A 80 6.99 3.70 -12.84
C GLU A 80 5.65 3.49 -13.54
N LEU A 81 4.60 4.19 -13.11
CA LEU A 81 3.23 3.75 -13.35
C LEU A 81 2.29 4.91 -13.68
N LEU A 82 1.52 4.76 -14.75
CA LEU A 82 0.51 5.70 -15.19
C LEU A 82 -0.81 5.00 -15.54
N VAL A 83 -1.91 5.75 -15.52
CA VAL A 83 -3.24 5.27 -15.90
C VAL A 83 -3.83 6.23 -16.94
N PRO A 84 -3.60 5.97 -18.24
CA PRO A 84 -4.10 6.82 -19.32
C PRO A 84 -5.57 6.49 -19.65
N THR A 85 -6.35 7.52 -19.97
CA THR A 85 -7.74 7.36 -20.37
C THR A 85 -7.85 6.73 -21.76
N ARG A 86 -8.64 5.65 -21.87
CA ARG A 86 -8.82 4.83 -23.09
C ARG A 86 -10.27 4.85 -23.54
N GLY A 87 -10.58 5.69 -24.52
CA GLY A 87 -11.95 5.93 -24.97
C GLY A 87 -12.82 6.53 -23.86
N THR A 88 -13.80 5.77 -23.40
CA THR A 88 -14.65 6.09 -22.23
C THR A 88 -14.05 5.67 -20.89
N ASP A 89 -13.10 4.75 -20.92
CA ASP A 89 -12.68 3.97 -19.75
C ASP A 89 -11.43 4.62 -19.13
N TRP A 90 -11.28 4.52 -17.80
CA TRP A 90 -10.19 5.18 -17.05
C TRP A 90 -10.17 6.71 -17.24
N GLY A 91 -11.35 7.29 -17.48
CA GLY A 91 -11.57 8.73 -17.61
C GLY A 91 -11.72 9.41 -16.26
N ASP A 92 -12.56 8.82 -15.40
CA ASP A 92 -12.71 9.00 -13.95
C ASP A 92 -12.60 10.44 -13.45
N ASN A 93 -13.24 11.36 -14.19
CA ASN A 93 -13.19 12.81 -13.99
C ASN A 93 -11.77 13.41 -13.87
N GLY A 94 -10.73 12.67 -14.28
CA GLY A 94 -9.32 13.06 -14.23
C GLY A 94 -8.55 12.66 -12.97
N ILE A 95 -9.14 11.89 -12.04
CA ILE A 95 -8.50 11.55 -10.76
C ILE A 95 -7.11 10.90 -10.91
N TRP A 96 -6.97 9.96 -11.85
CA TRP A 96 -5.71 9.31 -12.18
C TRP A 96 -4.68 10.25 -12.81
N ARG A 97 -5.13 11.17 -13.66
CA ARG A 97 -4.25 12.14 -14.33
C ARG A 97 -3.74 13.20 -13.34
N GLN A 98 -4.52 13.51 -12.30
CA GLN A 98 -4.07 14.34 -11.18
C GLN A 98 -2.95 13.70 -10.37
N LEU A 99 -2.97 12.36 -10.20
CA LEU A 99 -1.86 11.63 -9.59
C LEU A 99 -0.61 11.66 -10.46
N HIS A 100 -0.70 11.29 -11.74
CA HIS A 100 0.47 11.26 -12.62
C HIS A 100 1.15 12.62 -12.78
N THR A 101 0.36 13.69 -12.90
CA THR A 101 0.86 15.05 -13.19
C THR A 101 1.18 15.88 -11.94
N HIS A 102 1.01 15.33 -10.73
CA HIS A 102 1.15 16.09 -9.47
C HIS A 102 0.22 17.31 -9.39
N THR A 103 -1.04 17.14 -9.80
CA THR A 103 -2.09 18.18 -9.80
C THR A 103 -3.32 17.81 -8.96
N TRP A 104 -3.12 16.99 -7.93
CA TRP A 104 -4.14 16.68 -6.93
C TRP A 104 -4.48 17.89 -6.04
N THR A 105 -5.57 17.78 -5.28
CA THR A 105 -6.08 18.84 -4.39
C THR A 105 -6.50 18.23 -3.04
N PRO A 106 -6.73 19.04 -1.99
CA PRO A 106 -7.27 18.56 -0.70
C PRO A 106 -8.63 17.83 -0.77
N ALA A 107 -9.32 17.87 -1.91
CA ALA A 107 -10.57 17.16 -2.16
C ALA A 107 -10.39 15.79 -2.88
N HIS A 108 -9.15 15.41 -3.24
CA HIS A 108 -8.86 14.19 -4.01
C HIS A 108 -9.28 12.92 -3.26
N LEU A 109 -10.12 12.09 -3.90
CA LEU A 109 -10.83 11.01 -3.23
C LEU A 109 -9.88 9.96 -2.64
N PHE A 110 -8.89 9.50 -3.40
CA PHE A 110 -7.97 8.44 -2.97
C PHE A 110 -7.08 8.89 -1.80
N ILE A 111 -6.66 10.17 -1.80
CA ILE A 111 -5.86 10.78 -0.72
C ILE A 111 -6.69 10.87 0.58
N LYS A 112 -7.94 11.35 0.49
CA LYS A 112 -8.88 11.36 1.61
C LYS A 112 -9.19 9.98 2.15
N ASN A 113 -9.37 8.99 1.28
CA ASN A 113 -9.66 7.61 1.67
C ASN A 113 -8.47 6.97 2.40
N ALA A 114 -7.26 7.09 1.86
CA ALA A 114 -6.03 6.61 2.50
C ALA A 114 -5.83 7.24 3.88
N TRP A 115 -5.94 8.57 3.99
CA TRP A 115 -5.90 9.30 5.27
C TRP A 115 -6.92 8.74 6.28
N ASN A 116 -8.18 8.59 5.87
CA ASN A 116 -9.25 8.09 6.73
C ASN A 116 -9.01 6.64 7.18
N ASN A 117 -8.51 5.79 6.29
CA ASN A 117 -8.23 4.38 6.56
C ASN A 117 -7.08 4.22 7.57
N LEU A 118 -5.93 4.84 7.29
CA LEU A 118 -4.77 4.79 8.18
C LEU A 118 -5.10 5.31 9.59
N ASN A 119 -5.78 6.46 9.70
CA ASN A 119 -6.19 7.01 11.00
C ASN A 119 -7.15 6.08 11.77
N GLN A 120 -8.10 5.43 11.09
CA GLN A 120 -8.97 4.44 11.73
C GLN A 120 -8.20 3.23 12.24
N ASN A 121 -7.20 2.76 11.49
CA ASN A 121 -6.39 1.61 11.87
C ASN A 121 -5.49 1.94 13.08
N VAL A 122 -4.95 3.16 13.15
CA VAL A 122 -4.19 3.67 14.33
C VAL A 122 -5.07 3.73 15.58
N PHE A 123 -6.32 4.19 15.46
CA PHE A 123 -7.25 4.21 16.59
C PHE A 123 -7.62 2.79 17.04
N ARG A 124 -8.02 1.91 16.12
CA ARG A 124 -8.32 0.49 16.40
C ARG A 124 -7.16 -0.24 17.09
N ALA A 125 -5.94 -0.02 16.62
CA ALA A 125 -4.75 -0.57 17.25
C ALA A 125 -4.57 -0.07 18.69
N THR A 126 -4.89 1.20 18.95
CA THR A 126 -4.85 1.78 20.31
C THR A 126 -5.97 1.22 21.20
N GLU A 127 -7.19 1.03 20.69
CA GLU A 127 -8.28 0.36 21.42
C GLU A 127 -7.89 -1.08 21.84
N ILE A 128 -7.14 -1.79 20.99
CA ILE A 128 -6.59 -3.12 21.31
C ILE A 128 -5.51 -3.01 22.38
N ILE A 129 -4.54 -2.09 22.24
CA ILE A 129 -3.43 -1.90 23.19
C ILE A 129 -3.94 -1.55 24.60
N GLU A 130 -4.84 -0.58 24.69
CA GLU A 130 -5.36 -0.06 25.97
C GLU A 130 -6.41 -0.98 26.62
N SER A 131 -6.81 -2.07 25.95
CA SER A 131 -7.51 -3.19 26.60
C SER A 131 -6.60 -4.04 27.51
N ASN A 132 -5.29 -3.78 27.51
CA ASN A 132 -4.23 -4.55 28.19
C ASN A 132 -4.31 -6.06 27.86
N PRO A 133 -4.09 -6.44 26.59
CA PRO A 133 -4.19 -7.82 26.13
C PRO A 133 -2.93 -8.64 26.45
N GLU A 134 -2.95 -9.93 26.09
CA GLU A 134 -1.76 -10.79 26.21
C GLU A 134 -0.59 -10.30 25.33
N ALA A 135 0.65 -10.62 25.75
CA ALA A 135 1.86 -9.96 25.27
C ALA A 135 2.08 -10.03 23.74
N GLY A 136 1.70 -11.13 23.08
CA GLY A 136 1.77 -11.24 21.61
C GLY A 136 0.79 -10.29 20.93
N VAL A 137 -0.49 -10.31 21.35
CA VAL A 137 -1.53 -9.42 20.84
C VAL A 137 -1.16 -7.94 21.06
N LEU A 138 -0.58 -7.61 22.22
CA LEU A 138 -0.05 -6.28 22.52
C LEU A 138 1.07 -5.86 21.56
N ALA A 139 2.00 -6.77 21.26
CA ALA A 139 3.14 -6.50 20.37
C ALA A 139 2.69 -6.35 18.91
N GLU A 140 1.84 -7.25 18.41
CA GLU A 140 1.30 -7.17 17.04
C GLU A 140 0.43 -5.93 16.83
N ALA A 141 -0.39 -5.55 17.82
CA ALA A 141 -1.17 -4.32 17.77
C ALA A 141 -0.27 -3.06 17.72
N ARG A 142 0.83 -3.03 18.49
CA ARG A 142 1.84 -1.95 18.42
C ARG A 142 2.54 -1.90 17.06
N PHE A 143 2.92 -3.04 16.50
CA PHE A 143 3.47 -3.10 15.14
C PHE A 143 2.48 -2.54 14.12
N LEU A 144 1.20 -2.94 14.16
CA LEU A 144 0.19 -2.42 13.23
C LEU A 144 -0.10 -0.93 13.45
N ARG A 145 -0.03 -0.42 14.68
CA ARG A 145 -0.12 1.02 14.97
C ARG A 145 1.05 1.77 14.33
N ALA A 146 2.28 1.31 14.58
CA ALA A 146 3.50 1.86 14.00
C ALA A 146 3.49 1.81 12.46
N PHE A 147 3.03 0.72 11.84
CA PHE A 147 2.89 0.55 10.40
C PHE A 147 1.93 1.58 9.79
N ASN A 148 0.74 1.79 10.38
CA ASN A 148 -0.21 2.77 9.86
C ASN A 148 0.24 4.23 10.14
N MET A 149 0.89 4.49 11.29
CA MET A 149 1.48 5.80 11.58
C MET A 149 2.68 6.13 10.69
N PHE A 150 3.49 5.13 10.29
CA PHE A 150 4.57 5.29 9.32
C PHE A 150 4.05 5.86 7.99
N PHE A 151 3.00 5.25 7.42
CA PHE A 151 2.41 5.76 6.18
C PHE A 151 1.79 7.15 6.35
N LEU A 152 1.17 7.47 7.50
CA LEU A 152 0.70 8.84 7.78
C LEU A 152 1.86 9.85 7.81
N MET A 153 2.95 9.50 8.49
CA MET A 153 4.17 10.33 8.60
C MET A 153 4.86 10.53 7.24
N ASP A 154 4.99 9.48 6.43
CA ASP A 154 5.64 9.56 5.13
C ASP A 154 4.77 10.30 4.08
N PHE A 155 3.46 10.01 4.03
CA PHE A 155 2.55 10.57 3.03
C PHE A 155 2.13 12.01 3.35
N PHE A 156 1.87 12.33 4.63
CA PHE A 156 1.23 13.59 5.02
C PHE A 156 2.05 14.46 5.99
N GLY A 157 3.07 13.93 6.64
CA GLY A 157 3.95 14.69 7.55
C GLY A 157 3.33 15.17 8.88
N SER A 158 1.99 15.24 8.97
CA SER A 158 1.23 15.53 10.19
C SER A 158 0.37 14.34 10.55
N VAL A 159 0.50 13.80 11.77
CA VAL A 159 -0.18 12.56 12.19
C VAL A 159 -1.16 12.86 13.32
N PRO A 160 -2.48 12.80 13.08
CA PRO A 160 -3.47 12.91 14.16
C PRO A 160 -3.33 11.76 15.16
N PHE A 161 -3.56 12.04 16.43
CA PHE A 161 -3.63 11.02 17.47
C PHE A 161 -4.74 11.39 18.48
N ARG A 162 -5.39 10.36 19.03
CA ARG A 162 -6.45 10.46 20.05
C ARG A 162 -6.23 9.35 21.06
N GLU A 163 -6.25 9.67 22.35
CA GLU A 163 -6.26 8.66 23.41
C GLU A 163 -7.66 8.04 23.55
N VAL A 164 -7.76 6.78 23.97
CA VAL A 164 -9.03 6.02 23.91
C VAL A 164 -10.10 6.50 24.91
N ASP A 165 -9.71 7.30 25.90
CA ASP A 165 -10.60 7.97 26.86
C ASP A 165 -11.00 9.39 26.44
N GLU A 166 -10.40 9.95 25.36
CA GLU A 166 -10.80 11.24 24.80
C GLU A 166 -12.12 11.12 24.01
N GLY A 167 -13.22 11.59 24.61
CA GLY A 167 -14.54 11.66 23.98
C GLY A 167 -14.58 12.49 22.68
N PRO A 168 -15.61 12.29 21.82
CA PRO A 168 -15.67 12.90 20.48
C PRO A 168 -15.69 14.44 20.49
N GLU A 169 -16.02 15.07 21.62
CA GLU A 169 -15.93 16.51 21.87
C GLU A 169 -14.50 17.04 22.07
N ILE A 170 -13.54 16.17 22.39
CA ILE A 170 -12.11 16.49 22.43
C ILE A 170 -11.56 16.43 20.99
N ASN A 171 -10.81 17.45 20.58
CA ASN A 171 -10.15 17.47 19.28
C ASN A 171 -8.84 16.67 19.33
N PRO A 172 -8.58 15.74 18.38
CA PRO A 172 -7.34 14.97 18.35
C PRO A 172 -6.10 15.88 18.34
N LYS A 173 -5.07 15.53 19.11
CA LYS A 173 -3.75 16.16 18.98
C LYS A 173 -3.16 15.82 17.60
N VAL A 174 -2.22 16.64 17.15
CA VAL A 174 -1.51 16.43 15.88
C VAL A 174 -0.03 16.37 16.18
N LEU A 175 0.57 15.21 15.94
CA LEU A 175 2.01 15.01 16.03
C LEU A 175 2.67 15.57 14.77
N SER A 176 3.75 16.31 14.95
CA SER A 176 4.66 16.67 13.86
C SER A 176 5.42 15.43 13.34
N ARG A 177 6.04 15.55 12.16
CA ARG A 177 6.74 14.44 11.50
C ARG A 177 7.83 13.78 12.34
N SER A 178 8.54 14.56 13.16
CA SER A 178 9.56 14.08 14.10
C SER A 178 8.97 13.44 15.36
N GLU A 179 7.87 13.98 15.91
CA GLU A 179 7.16 13.36 17.03
C GLU A 179 6.53 12.03 16.61
N ALA A 180 5.97 11.95 15.40
CA ALA A 180 5.48 10.72 14.80
C ALA A 180 6.62 9.71 14.57
N PHE A 181 7.79 10.15 14.09
CA PHE A 181 8.97 9.29 13.96
C PHE A 181 9.38 8.66 15.30
N SER A 182 9.52 9.45 16.36
CA SER A 182 9.87 8.93 17.69
C SER A 182 8.76 8.06 18.30
N PHE A 183 7.49 8.31 17.98
CA PHE A 183 6.39 7.42 18.39
C PHE A 183 6.48 6.06 17.69
N VAL A 184 6.72 6.04 16.38
CA VAL A 184 6.87 4.81 15.58
C VAL A 184 8.12 4.01 16.01
N GLU A 185 9.25 4.68 16.26
CA GLU A 185 10.45 4.06 16.84
C GLU A 185 10.14 3.40 18.21
N ALA A 186 9.45 4.13 19.10
CA ALA A 186 9.11 3.64 20.43
C ALA A 186 8.13 2.46 20.41
N ASP A 187 7.08 2.50 19.59
CA ASP A 187 6.11 1.40 19.48
C ASP A 187 6.76 0.13 18.91
N LEU A 188 7.64 0.25 17.91
CA LEU A 188 8.36 -0.90 17.33
C LEU A 188 9.32 -1.53 18.34
N LEU A 189 10.15 -0.74 19.01
CA LEU A 189 11.06 -1.23 20.06
C LEU A 189 10.29 -1.84 21.25
N ALA A 190 9.09 -1.31 21.56
CA ALA A 190 8.22 -1.83 22.62
C ALA A 190 7.28 -2.96 22.17
N ALA A 191 7.24 -3.30 20.87
CA ALA A 191 6.62 -4.51 20.31
C ALA A 191 7.63 -5.66 20.26
N PHE A 192 8.86 -5.38 19.80
CA PHE A 192 9.94 -6.33 19.50
C PHE A 192 10.10 -7.51 20.49
N PRO A 193 10.12 -7.34 21.83
CA PRO A 193 10.29 -8.47 22.75
C PRO A 193 9.08 -9.41 22.86
N GLY A 194 7.90 -9.01 22.36
CA GLY A 194 6.68 -9.83 22.33
C GLY A 194 6.34 -10.44 20.97
N LEU A 195 7.05 -10.07 19.91
CA LEU A 195 6.88 -10.66 18.57
C LEU A 195 7.60 -12.02 18.46
N PRO A 196 7.09 -12.96 17.63
CA PRO A 196 7.86 -14.12 17.20
C PRO A 196 9.05 -13.67 16.33
N ASP A 197 10.13 -14.45 16.31
CA ASP A 197 11.35 -14.08 15.56
C ASP A 197 11.05 -13.88 14.06
N GLY A 198 10.33 -14.83 13.46
CA GLY A 198 10.14 -14.93 12.01
C GLY A 198 11.22 -15.76 11.35
N SER A 199 10.91 -16.30 10.18
CA SER A 199 11.81 -17.09 9.33
C SER A 199 11.24 -17.15 7.90
N PRO A 200 12.04 -17.53 6.89
CA PRO A 200 11.57 -17.90 5.55
C PRO A 200 10.29 -18.76 5.49
N GLY A 201 9.60 -18.69 4.36
CA GLY A 201 8.38 -19.45 4.07
C GLY A 201 7.07 -18.75 4.47
N THR A 202 6.06 -18.91 3.60
CA THR A 202 4.73 -18.27 3.65
C THR A 202 3.99 -18.48 4.96
N ALA A 203 4.16 -19.63 5.61
CA ALA A 203 3.53 -19.94 6.90
C ALA A 203 4.01 -19.04 8.06
N ASN A 204 5.14 -18.32 7.90
CA ASN A 204 5.82 -17.60 8.97
C ASN A 204 5.79 -16.07 8.81
N THR A 205 5.25 -15.55 7.71
CA THR A 205 5.46 -14.17 7.23
C THR A 205 4.16 -13.37 6.99
N GLY A 206 3.00 -13.97 7.26
CA GLY A 206 1.68 -13.32 7.13
C GLY A 206 1.21 -12.50 8.33
N THR A 207 2.03 -12.38 9.38
CA THR A 207 1.80 -11.57 10.60
C THR A 207 3.09 -10.88 11.04
N ALA A 208 3.01 -10.00 12.05
CA ALA A 208 4.15 -9.26 12.54
C ALA A 208 5.19 -10.17 13.24
N THR A 209 6.42 -10.09 12.77
CA THR A 209 7.59 -10.80 13.29
C THR A 209 8.68 -9.80 13.69
N LYS A 210 9.74 -10.25 14.38
CA LYS A 210 10.93 -9.42 14.61
C LYS A 210 11.59 -9.03 13.29
N ALA A 211 11.66 -9.92 12.31
CA ALA A 211 12.13 -9.59 10.97
C ALA A 211 11.33 -8.44 10.33
N ALA A 212 9.98 -8.48 10.41
CA ALA A 212 9.13 -7.40 9.92
C ALA A 212 9.30 -6.09 10.71
N ALA A 213 9.49 -6.17 12.03
CA ALA A 213 9.77 -5.00 12.87
C ALA A 213 11.15 -4.38 12.56
N SER A 214 12.20 -5.19 12.41
CA SER A 214 13.53 -4.75 11.98
C SER A 214 13.50 -4.11 10.59
N PHE A 215 12.70 -4.65 9.66
CA PHE A 215 12.53 -4.05 8.34
C PHE A 215 11.90 -2.66 8.40
N LEU A 216 10.84 -2.49 9.21
CA LEU A 216 10.19 -1.18 9.37
C LEU A 216 11.09 -0.20 10.16
N LEU A 217 11.88 -0.69 11.12
CA LEU A 217 12.93 0.09 11.78
C LEU A 217 13.98 0.58 10.78
N ALA A 218 14.49 -0.30 9.89
CA ALA A 218 15.40 0.07 8.81
C ALA A 218 14.78 1.14 7.88
N LYS A 219 13.51 0.97 7.47
CA LYS A 219 12.78 1.98 6.67
C LYS A 219 12.71 3.35 7.36
N ILE A 220 12.43 3.43 8.67
CA ILE A 220 12.38 4.72 9.36
C ILE A 220 13.76 5.34 9.58
N TYR A 221 14.78 4.54 9.89
CA TYR A 221 16.13 5.06 10.12
C TYR A 221 16.79 5.56 8.83
N LEU A 222 16.62 4.87 7.71
CA LEU A 222 17.14 5.30 6.40
C LEU A 222 16.54 6.66 5.98
N ASN A 223 15.22 6.82 6.18
CA ASN A 223 14.49 8.06 5.89
C ASN A 223 14.54 9.10 7.04
N SER A 224 15.25 8.84 8.15
CA SER A 224 15.16 9.66 9.37
C SER A 224 15.49 11.15 9.17
N HIS A 225 16.37 11.47 8.22
CA HIS A 225 16.73 12.84 7.84
C HIS A 225 15.61 13.57 7.06
N ILE A 226 14.76 12.83 6.35
CA ILE A 226 13.56 13.32 5.66
C ILE A 226 12.41 13.57 6.65
N TYR A 227 12.35 12.80 7.74
CA TYR A 227 11.28 12.89 8.75
C TYR A 227 11.57 13.92 9.86
N ASN A 228 12.81 13.97 10.35
CA ASN A 228 13.23 14.94 11.37
C ASN A 228 13.75 16.26 10.78
N GLY A 229 14.13 16.25 9.50
CA GLY A 229 14.80 17.36 8.83
C GLY A 229 16.30 17.44 9.15
N GLY A 230 17.11 17.83 8.17
CA GLY A 230 18.54 18.03 8.32
C GLY A 230 19.39 17.12 7.43
N ALA A 231 20.63 16.85 7.87
CA ALA A 231 21.55 15.96 7.18
C ALA A 231 21.30 14.49 7.56
N VAL A 232 21.87 13.57 6.79
CA VAL A 232 21.95 12.14 7.15
C VAL A 232 22.75 11.99 8.46
N ASP A 233 22.27 11.14 9.36
CA ASP A 233 23.00 10.74 10.56
C ASP A 233 23.58 9.32 10.41
N ASN A 234 24.90 9.19 10.59
CA ASN A 234 25.60 7.91 10.47
C ASN A 234 25.21 6.91 11.56
N GLY A 235 24.72 7.37 12.73
CA GLY A 235 24.20 6.47 13.77
C GLY A 235 22.93 5.76 13.31
N ASN A 236 21.99 6.50 12.72
CA ASN A 236 20.81 5.92 12.09
C ASN A 236 21.16 5.08 10.86
N MET A 237 22.17 5.44 10.06
CA MET A 237 22.63 4.56 8.96
C MET A 237 23.18 3.23 9.50
N GLN A 238 23.97 3.24 10.58
CA GLN A 238 24.41 2.01 11.24
C GLN A 238 23.21 1.18 11.73
N LYS A 239 22.18 1.80 12.34
CA LYS A 239 20.95 1.07 12.71
C LYS A 239 20.22 0.42 11.52
N VAL A 240 20.36 0.95 10.29
CA VAL A 240 19.83 0.30 9.08
C VAL A 240 20.65 -0.96 8.76
N ILE A 241 21.97 -0.87 8.82
CA ILE A 241 22.89 -2.00 8.60
C ILE A 241 22.59 -3.11 9.62
N ASP A 242 22.59 -2.76 10.91
CA ASP A 242 22.34 -3.66 12.03
C ASP A 242 20.98 -4.39 11.89
N ALA A 243 19.90 -3.64 11.59
CA ALA A 243 18.56 -4.20 11.45
C ALA A 243 18.38 -5.08 10.20
N VAL A 244 19.21 -4.93 9.17
CA VAL A 244 19.22 -5.82 7.99
C VAL A 244 20.06 -7.07 8.26
N ASP A 245 21.14 -6.96 9.05
CA ASP A 245 21.90 -8.13 9.50
C ASP A 245 21.10 -8.99 10.50
N ASP A 246 20.31 -8.38 11.40
CA ASP A 246 19.31 -9.09 12.23
C ASP A 246 18.31 -9.91 11.38
N ILE A 247 17.96 -9.45 10.18
CA ILE A 247 17.06 -10.16 9.26
C ILE A 247 17.81 -11.31 8.55
N ALA A 248 19.06 -11.09 8.13
CA ALA A 248 19.89 -12.12 7.51
C ALA A 248 20.21 -13.28 8.49
N ASP A 249 20.47 -12.98 9.77
CA ASP A 249 20.71 -13.98 10.82
C ASP A 249 19.47 -14.85 11.13
N LEU A 250 18.26 -14.39 10.77
CA LEU A 250 17.03 -15.19 10.80
C LEU A 250 16.83 -16.09 9.56
N GLY A 251 17.80 -16.08 8.64
CA GLY A 251 17.85 -16.95 7.46
C GLY A 251 17.17 -16.39 6.21
N PHE A 252 16.73 -15.13 6.23
CA PHE A 252 16.26 -14.46 5.01
C PHE A 252 17.44 -14.10 4.10
N GLY A 253 17.21 -14.07 2.78
CA GLY A 253 18.24 -13.78 1.78
C GLY A 253 17.65 -13.40 0.43
N ILE A 254 18.52 -13.18 -0.55
CA ILE A 254 18.10 -12.93 -1.94
C ILE A 254 17.71 -14.27 -2.58
N GLU A 255 16.46 -14.39 -3.01
CA GLU A 255 15.97 -15.59 -3.71
C GLU A 255 16.34 -15.54 -5.20
N THR A 256 16.49 -16.70 -5.85
CA THR A 256 16.70 -16.77 -7.32
C THR A 256 15.42 -17.16 -8.04
N GLY A 257 15.12 -16.48 -9.15
CA GLY A 257 13.81 -16.54 -9.80
C GLY A 257 12.96 -15.34 -9.36
N TYR A 258 13.12 -14.22 -10.05
CA TYR A 258 12.53 -12.93 -9.65
C TYR A 258 11.00 -12.97 -9.59
N PHE A 259 10.34 -13.71 -10.49
CA PHE A 259 8.88 -13.84 -10.46
C PHE A 259 8.39 -14.94 -9.51
N GLN A 260 9.24 -15.92 -9.18
CA GLN A 260 8.92 -17.01 -8.23
C GLN A 260 8.66 -16.46 -6.82
N ILE A 261 9.30 -15.35 -6.45
CA ILE A 261 9.03 -14.61 -5.20
C ILE A 261 7.55 -14.20 -5.09
N PHE A 262 6.86 -13.96 -6.21
CA PHE A 262 5.47 -13.52 -6.25
C PHE A 262 4.46 -14.66 -6.47
N GLU A 263 4.94 -15.92 -6.55
CA GLU A 263 4.11 -17.12 -6.54
C GLU A 263 3.56 -17.40 -5.11
N SER A 264 2.93 -18.55 -4.88
CA SER A 264 2.45 -18.99 -3.56
C SER A 264 3.30 -20.10 -2.92
N SER A 265 4.54 -20.26 -3.38
CA SER A 265 5.54 -21.17 -2.82
C SER A 265 6.27 -20.56 -1.63
N ASP A 266 6.86 -21.39 -0.77
CA ASP A 266 7.81 -20.91 0.25
C ASP A 266 9.11 -20.43 -0.40
N ASP A 267 9.54 -19.23 -0.04
CA ASP A 267 10.75 -18.55 -0.52
C ASP A 267 11.59 -18.00 0.67
N ILE A 268 12.85 -17.62 0.41
CA ILE A 268 13.75 -17.06 1.45
C ILE A 268 13.75 -15.53 1.56
N GLU A 269 12.95 -14.84 0.74
CA GLU A 269 13.04 -13.40 0.54
C GLU A 269 11.84 -12.62 1.13
N THR A 270 10.63 -13.17 1.11
CA THR A 270 9.41 -12.54 1.66
C THR A 270 9.51 -12.40 3.19
N ILE A 271 9.63 -11.17 3.70
CA ILE A 271 9.72 -10.88 5.14
C ILE A 271 8.34 -10.65 5.76
N PHE A 272 7.46 -9.95 5.03
CA PHE A 272 6.09 -9.66 5.46
C PHE A 272 5.16 -9.47 4.26
N TYR A 273 4.04 -10.20 4.26
CA TYR A 273 2.93 -9.99 3.33
C TYR A 273 1.63 -9.69 4.07
N LEU A 274 0.78 -8.87 3.45
CA LEU A 274 -0.59 -8.66 3.89
C LEU A 274 -1.49 -9.76 3.33
N ASN A 275 -2.38 -10.28 4.17
CA ASN A 275 -3.41 -11.28 3.83
C ASN A 275 -4.53 -10.66 2.97
N SER A 276 -4.14 -10.15 1.80
CA SER A 276 -4.92 -9.33 0.88
C SER A 276 -4.97 -9.98 -0.49
N ASP A 277 -6.16 -10.00 -1.08
CA ASP A 277 -6.37 -10.35 -2.49
C ASP A 277 -5.45 -9.51 -3.40
N ILE A 278 -4.78 -10.18 -4.34
CA ILE A 278 -3.84 -9.57 -5.29
C ILE A 278 -4.41 -9.41 -6.70
N GLY A 279 -5.67 -9.79 -6.96
CA GLY A 279 -6.25 -9.77 -8.30
C GLY A 279 -6.26 -8.37 -8.92
N ALA A 280 -6.40 -7.32 -8.10
CA ALA A 280 -6.27 -5.93 -8.53
C ALA A 280 -4.84 -5.49 -8.91
N ARG A 281 -3.82 -6.34 -8.72
CA ARG A 281 -2.44 -6.20 -9.27
C ARG A 281 -2.28 -6.90 -10.62
N ILE A 282 -3.12 -7.88 -10.90
CA ILE A 282 -3.14 -8.67 -12.14
C ILE A 282 -4.04 -7.97 -13.18
N TRP A 283 -5.33 -7.85 -12.87
CA TRP A 283 -6.35 -7.48 -13.85
C TRP A 283 -6.33 -5.99 -14.20
N ASN A 284 -5.81 -5.12 -13.33
CA ASN A 284 -5.85 -3.67 -13.56
C ASN A 284 -5.04 -3.23 -14.81
N SER A 285 -4.02 -4.00 -15.21
CA SER A 285 -3.20 -3.73 -16.39
C SER A 285 -3.61 -4.58 -17.60
N MET A 286 -3.85 -5.89 -17.44
CA MET A 286 -4.19 -6.80 -18.56
C MET A 286 -5.29 -6.27 -19.49
N HIS A 287 -5.24 -6.62 -20.78
CA HIS A 287 -6.25 -6.24 -21.77
C HIS A 287 -7.58 -6.99 -21.57
N TYR A 288 -8.69 -6.40 -22.03
CA TYR A 288 -10.05 -6.98 -21.94
C TYR A 288 -10.22 -8.38 -22.54
N ASN A 289 -9.33 -8.77 -23.46
CA ASN A 289 -9.36 -10.08 -24.10
C ASN A 289 -8.28 -11.04 -23.56
N GLN A 290 -7.46 -10.60 -22.59
CA GLN A 290 -6.59 -11.46 -21.79
C GLN A 290 -7.39 -11.97 -20.58
N ASN A 291 -7.72 -13.25 -20.58
CA ASN A 291 -8.54 -13.91 -19.55
C ASN A 291 -7.68 -14.86 -18.71
N SER A 292 -8.11 -15.14 -17.49
CA SER A 292 -7.70 -16.31 -16.73
C SER A 292 -8.92 -17.23 -16.47
N PRO A 293 -8.74 -18.53 -16.19
CA PRO A 293 -9.86 -19.42 -15.89
C PRO A 293 -10.74 -18.98 -14.71
N ASP A 294 -10.20 -18.22 -13.76
CA ASP A 294 -10.90 -17.64 -12.62
C ASP A 294 -11.42 -16.19 -12.84
N ASN A 295 -10.86 -15.45 -13.81
CA ASN A 295 -11.42 -14.20 -14.32
C ASN A 295 -11.72 -14.29 -15.84
N THR A 296 -12.91 -14.81 -16.13
CA THR A 296 -13.48 -14.90 -17.48
C THR A 296 -14.08 -13.59 -18.00
N GLY A 297 -14.03 -12.51 -17.23
CA GLY A 297 -14.37 -11.14 -17.65
C GLY A 297 -13.18 -10.38 -18.28
N GLY A 298 -11.98 -10.94 -18.19
CA GLY A 298 -10.76 -10.38 -18.74
C GLY A 298 -10.14 -9.28 -17.89
N GLY A 299 -9.00 -8.76 -18.35
CA GLY A 299 -8.33 -7.61 -17.76
C GLY A 299 -9.10 -6.29 -17.96
N TRP A 300 -8.82 -5.31 -17.12
CA TRP A 300 -9.51 -4.02 -17.09
C TRP A 300 -8.84 -2.95 -17.96
N ASN A 301 -7.63 -3.23 -18.46
CA ASN A 301 -6.88 -2.44 -19.44
C ASN A 301 -6.59 -0.98 -19.04
N GLY A 302 -6.33 -0.72 -17.75
CA GLY A 302 -6.10 0.62 -17.19
C GLY A 302 -4.63 0.97 -17.05
N PHE A 303 -3.92 0.22 -16.22
CA PHE A 303 -2.58 0.58 -15.77
C PHE A 303 -1.51 0.31 -16.84
N SER A 304 -0.49 1.16 -16.92
CA SER A 304 0.59 1.07 -17.90
C SER A 304 1.87 1.72 -17.37
N THR A 305 3.04 1.24 -17.78
CA THR A 305 4.32 1.86 -17.38
C THR A 305 4.79 2.89 -18.41
N LEU A 306 5.72 3.75 -18.02
CA LEU A 306 6.37 4.73 -18.89
C LEU A 306 7.38 4.03 -19.80
N ALA A 307 7.48 4.49 -21.05
CA ALA A 307 8.45 3.97 -22.01
C ALA A 307 9.90 4.16 -21.51
N GLU A 308 10.19 5.28 -20.82
CA GLU A 308 11.49 5.54 -20.21
C GLU A 308 11.84 4.55 -19.08
N PHE A 309 10.85 4.09 -18.30
CA PHE A 309 11.07 3.16 -17.21
C PHE A 309 11.35 1.74 -17.72
N TYR A 310 10.57 1.28 -18.70
CA TYR A 310 10.83 0.02 -19.41
C TYR A 310 12.22 0.02 -20.10
N ASP A 311 12.62 1.14 -20.69
CA ASP A 311 13.94 1.30 -21.31
C ASP A 311 15.10 1.36 -20.30
N SER A 312 14.82 1.48 -19.00
CA SER A 312 15.84 1.45 -17.94
C SER A 312 16.34 0.04 -17.60
N PHE A 313 15.68 -1.00 -18.11
CA PHE A 313 16.07 -2.41 -17.97
C PHE A 313 16.98 -2.86 -19.12
N GLU A 314 17.82 -3.87 -18.90
CA GLU A 314 18.73 -4.41 -19.92
C GLU A 314 17.98 -5.17 -21.05
N GLY A 315 18.48 -5.06 -22.30
CA GLY A 315 17.93 -5.75 -23.49
C GLY A 315 17.44 -4.81 -24.60
N ASP A 316 17.06 -5.33 -25.77
CA ASP A 316 16.52 -4.51 -26.87
C ASP A 316 15.16 -3.86 -26.46
N PRO A 317 15.01 -2.52 -26.51
CA PRO A 317 13.81 -1.83 -26.03
C PRO A 317 12.57 -1.90 -26.98
N ASN A 318 12.59 -2.76 -27.99
CA ASN A 318 11.49 -2.92 -28.96
C ASN A 318 10.80 -4.30 -28.91
N THR A 319 11.36 -5.23 -28.15
CA THR A 319 10.90 -6.62 -28.08
C THR A 319 11.06 -7.20 -26.67
N ASN A 320 10.20 -8.13 -26.30
CA ASN A 320 10.25 -8.78 -24.99
C ASN A 320 9.88 -10.28 -25.08
N TYR A 321 10.09 -10.96 -26.21
CA TYR A 321 9.79 -12.40 -26.28
C TYR A 321 10.80 -13.19 -25.43
N GLU A 322 10.45 -14.43 -25.06
CA GLU A 322 11.37 -15.32 -24.36
C GLU A 322 12.63 -15.59 -25.22
N GLY A 323 13.80 -15.23 -24.69
CA GLY A 323 15.09 -15.44 -25.37
C GLY A 323 15.63 -14.26 -26.19
N ASP A 324 14.94 -13.11 -26.23
CA ASP A 324 15.43 -11.89 -26.92
C ASP A 324 16.65 -11.23 -26.24
N GLY A 325 17.02 -11.67 -25.02
CA GLY A 325 18.25 -11.28 -24.33
C GLY A 325 18.09 -10.14 -23.31
N GLN A 326 16.87 -9.88 -22.86
CA GLN A 326 16.55 -8.97 -21.76
C GLN A 326 16.94 -9.51 -20.38
N GLU A 327 17.09 -8.62 -19.39
CA GLU A 327 17.18 -9.03 -17.98
C GLU A 327 15.87 -9.63 -17.49
N GLU A 328 15.98 -10.58 -16.54
CA GLU A 328 14.86 -11.30 -15.96
C GLU A 328 13.74 -10.39 -15.46
N ARG A 329 14.08 -9.27 -14.80
CA ARG A 329 13.11 -8.38 -14.14
C ARG A 329 12.23 -7.61 -15.11
N ARG A 330 12.68 -7.43 -16.36
CA ARG A 330 11.86 -6.91 -17.47
C ARG A 330 10.77 -7.92 -17.88
N GLY A 331 10.97 -9.19 -17.54
CA GLY A 331 10.10 -10.29 -17.88
C GLY A 331 10.08 -10.60 -19.37
N TRP A 332 8.99 -11.20 -19.82
CA TRP A 332 8.87 -11.75 -21.17
C TRP A 332 7.41 -11.90 -21.58
N VAL A 333 7.15 -11.96 -22.88
CA VAL A 333 5.85 -12.31 -23.48
C VAL A 333 5.94 -13.60 -24.29
N PRO A 334 4.90 -14.44 -24.29
CA PRO A 334 4.87 -15.64 -25.11
C PRO A 334 4.69 -15.32 -26.60
N ASP A 335 5.05 -16.30 -27.43
CA ASP A 335 4.80 -16.37 -28.86
C ASP A 335 3.92 -17.59 -29.20
N ALA A 336 3.73 -17.88 -30.49
CA ALA A 336 2.92 -19.02 -30.96
C ALA A 336 3.54 -20.41 -30.67
N THR A 337 4.73 -20.49 -30.07
CA THR A 337 5.49 -21.72 -29.82
C THR A 337 5.66 -22.06 -28.34
N ASN A 338 5.69 -21.05 -27.46
CA ASN A 338 5.78 -21.23 -26.01
C ASN A 338 4.50 -20.86 -25.24
N ALA A 339 3.50 -20.21 -25.84
CA ALA A 339 2.17 -20.05 -25.22
C ALA A 339 1.55 -21.43 -24.92
N ASN A 340 1.10 -21.63 -23.69
CA ASN A 340 0.61 -22.92 -23.20
C ASN A 340 -0.35 -22.75 -22.00
N ASN A 341 -0.87 -23.86 -21.47
CA ASN A 341 -1.83 -23.87 -20.35
C ASN A 341 -1.21 -23.63 -18.95
N VAL A 342 0.12 -23.49 -18.84
CA VAL A 342 0.82 -23.10 -17.60
C VAL A 342 0.97 -21.58 -17.56
N ASN A 343 1.43 -20.95 -18.66
CA ASN A 343 1.49 -19.49 -18.76
C ASN A 343 0.14 -18.84 -19.20
N LEU A 344 -0.88 -19.64 -19.54
CA LEU A 344 -2.19 -19.20 -20.03
C LEU A 344 -2.15 -18.33 -21.31
N GLY A 345 -1.02 -18.28 -22.03
CA GLY A 345 -0.77 -17.30 -23.11
C GLY A 345 -0.42 -15.89 -22.61
N LEU A 346 -0.21 -15.73 -21.31
CA LEU A 346 0.27 -14.52 -20.65
C LEU A 346 1.79 -14.58 -20.45
N GLY A 347 2.38 -13.41 -20.18
CA GLY A 347 3.79 -13.26 -19.87
C GLY A 347 4.02 -12.76 -18.44
N TYR A 348 5.26 -12.43 -18.12
CA TYR A 348 5.65 -11.82 -16.85
C TYR A 348 6.29 -10.46 -17.08
N GLY A 349 6.29 -9.60 -16.05
CA GLY A 349 6.91 -8.28 -16.11
C GLY A 349 6.18 -7.38 -17.09
N PHE A 350 6.85 -6.96 -18.17
CA PHE A 350 6.29 -6.00 -19.12
C PHE A 350 5.71 -6.66 -20.39
N LEU A 351 4.40 -6.53 -20.57
CA LEU A 351 3.71 -7.04 -21.75
C LEU A 351 3.69 -5.99 -22.87
N ILE A 352 4.45 -6.28 -23.93
CA ILE A 352 4.47 -5.58 -25.22
C ILE A 352 4.34 -6.59 -26.37
N ASN A 353 4.36 -6.12 -27.62
CA ASN A 353 4.26 -6.94 -28.83
C ASN A 353 2.95 -7.76 -28.89
N GLN A 354 2.92 -8.83 -29.70
CA GLN A 354 1.72 -9.64 -29.95
C GLN A 354 1.39 -10.50 -28.72
N GLN A 355 0.14 -10.44 -28.25
CA GLN A 355 -0.38 -11.31 -27.18
C GLN A 355 -1.02 -12.59 -27.76
N TYR A 356 -1.05 -13.68 -26.99
CA TYR A 356 -1.53 -15.00 -27.44
C TYR A 356 -2.52 -15.62 -26.45
N ASN A 357 -3.28 -16.60 -26.90
CA ASN A 357 -4.01 -17.53 -26.04
C ASN A 357 -3.10 -18.71 -25.64
N GLU A 358 -3.51 -19.48 -24.63
CA GLU A 358 -2.87 -20.73 -24.20
C GLU A 358 -2.71 -21.82 -25.30
N ASP A 359 -3.38 -21.68 -26.44
CA ASP A 359 -3.29 -22.59 -27.60
C ASP A 359 -2.34 -22.10 -28.71
N GLY A 360 -1.60 -21.02 -28.46
CA GLY A 360 -0.71 -20.39 -29.45
C GLY A 360 -1.43 -19.57 -30.52
N THR A 361 -2.75 -19.40 -30.45
CA THR A 361 -3.46 -18.49 -31.36
C THR A 361 -3.25 -17.03 -30.97
N LYS A 362 -3.02 -16.16 -31.97
CA LYS A 362 -2.92 -14.71 -31.77
C LYS A 362 -4.21 -14.15 -31.19
N LEU A 363 -4.12 -13.51 -30.02
CA LEU A 363 -5.22 -12.72 -29.49
C LEU A 363 -5.58 -11.56 -30.43
N LYS A 364 -6.84 -11.15 -30.37
CA LYS A 364 -7.40 -10.01 -31.10
C LYS A 364 -7.80 -8.91 -30.15
N ASN A 365 -7.73 -7.65 -30.59
CA ASN A 365 -8.37 -6.54 -29.89
C ASN A 365 -9.89 -6.56 -30.11
N ARG A 366 -10.66 -5.74 -29.37
CA ARG A 366 -12.13 -5.69 -29.49
C ARG A 366 -12.61 -5.15 -30.85
N GLN A 367 -11.72 -4.60 -31.67
CA GLN A 367 -11.98 -4.16 -33.05
C GLN A 367 -11.67 -5.27 -34.09
N GLY A 368 -11.23 -6.45 -33.67
CA GLY A 368 -10.93 -7.60 -34.54
C GLY A 368 -9.54 -7.58 -35.19
N GLY A 369 -8.71 -6.57 -34.92
CA GLY A 369 -7.29 -6.56 -35.30
C GLY A 369 -6.44 -7.41 -34.37
N ASP A 370 -5.18 -7.67 -34.73
CA ASP A 370 -4.21 -8.35 -33.85
C ASP A 370 -4.02 -7.55 -32.53
N LEU A 371 -4.03 -8.24 -31.39
CA LEU A 371 -3.71 -7.65 -30.08
C LEU A 371 -2.20 -7.48 -29.94
N ILE A 372 -1.70 -6.37 -30.48
CA ILE A 372 -0.30 -5.94 -30.34
C ILE A 372 -0.26 -4.79 -29.35
N LEU A 373 0.28 -5.04 -28.16
CA LEU A 373 0.54 -4.01 -27.15
C LEU A 373 1.74 -3.17 -27.58
N LYS A 374 1.62 -1.84 -27.50
CA LYS A 374 2.61 -0.90 -28.03
C LYS A 374 3.30 -0.15 -26.90
N LYS A 375 4.62 0.00 -27.00
CA LYS A 375 5.41 0.83 -26.08
C LYS A 375 4.88 2.26 -25.92
N GLU A 376 4.57 2.91 -27.04
CA GLU A 376 4.25 4.35 -27.08
C GLU A 376 2.89 4.73 -26.45
N LEU A 377 2.87 5.85 -25.74
CA LEU A 377 1.69 6.55 -25.23
C LEU A 377 1.79 8.04 -25.55
N ALA A 378 0.98 8.52 -26.49
CA ALA A 378 1.12 9.88 -27.02
C ALA A 378 0.61 10.98 -26.06
N SER A 379 -0.29 10.66 -25.13
CA SER A 379 -0.70 11.53 -24.02
C SER A 379 -1.43 10.74 -22.93
N LEU A 380 -1.85 11.38 -21.84
CA LEU A 380 -2.72 10.75 -20.82
C LEU A 380 -4.19 10.55 -21.27
N VAL A 381 -4.57 10.99 -22.47
CA VAL A 381 -5.93 10.89 -23.02
C VAL A 381 -5.96 10.51 -24.50
N GLY A 382 -7.09 9.98 -24.97
CA GLY A 382 -7.31 9.68 -26.38
C GLY A 382 -6.61 8.41 -26.88
N ASN A 383 -6.09 7.59 -25.97
CA ASN A 383 -5.37 6.36 -26.30
C ASN A 383 -6.35 5.24 -26.69
N GLY A 384 -5.90 4.37 -27.60
CA GLY A 384 -6.58 3.12 -27.94
C GLY A 384 -6.31 2.03 -26.92
N GLU A 385 -7.08 0.95 -27.00
CA GLU A 385 -6.96 -0.20 -26.09
C GLU A 385 -5.64 -0.98 -26.21
N THR A 386 -4.87 -0.75 -27.27
CA THR A 386 -3.55 -1.37 -27.55
C THR A 386 -2.36 -0.50 -27.16
N ASP A 387 -2.57 0.76 -26.79
CA ASP A 387 -1.48 1.72 -26.56
C ASP A 387 -0.97 1.62 -25.11
N GLY A 388 0.34 1.81 -24.92
CA GLY A 388 1.07 1.60 -23.68
C GLY A 388 1.48 0.15 -23.41
N ILE A 389 2.54 0.01 -22.61
CA ILE A 389 3.02 -1.24 -22.02
C ILE A 389 2.05 -1.69 -20.91
N ARG A 390 1.88 -2.99 -20.66
CA ARG A 390 1.21 -3.50 -19.44
C ARG A 390 2.21 -4.12 -18.48
N ILE A 391 1.86 -4.19 -17.20
CA ILE A 391 2.69 -4.78 -16.14
C ILE A 391 1.94 -5.99 -15.56
N LEU A 392 2.62 -7.11 -15.42
CA LEU A 392 2.10 -8.34 -14.82
C LEU A 392 3.20 -9.01 -13.98
N LYS A 393 3.42 -8.48 -12.77
CA LYS A 393 4.44 -8.95 -11.81
C LYS A 393 3.94 -10.12 -10.98
N TYR A 394 2.71 -9.99 -10.45
CA TYR A 394 1.88 -11.12 -10.04
C TYR A 394 1.22 -11.74 -11.27
N HIS A 395 1.09 -13.07 -11.29
CA HIS A 395 0.54 -13.83 -12.41
C HIS A 395 -0.69 -14.63 -11.96
N PRO A 396 -1.72 -14.87 -12.79
CA PRO A 396 -2.94 -15.57 -12.37
C PRO A 396 -2.78 -17.09 -12.26
N ASN A 397 -1.62 -17.66 -12.62
CA ASN A 397 -1.29 -19.08 -12.50
C ASN A 397 0.13 -19.26 -11.96
N ASP A 398 0.26 -19.82 -10.76
CA ASP A 398 1.53 -20.05 -10.06
C ASP A 398 1.74 -21.55 -9.88
N GLY A 399 2.93 -22.09 -10.16
CA GLY A 399 3.22 -23.53 -10.01
C GLY A 399 2.29 -24.50 -10.77
N GLY A 400 1.33 -24.02 -11.57
CA GLY A 400 0.24 -24.79 -12.18
C GLY A 400 -1.12 -24.69 -11.48
N GLU A 401 -1.28 -23.89 -10.42
CA GLU A 401 -2.57 -23.54 -9.81
C GLU A 401 -3.04 -22.13 -10.22
N VAL A 402 -4.24 -22.07 -10.80
CA VAL A 402 -4.87 -20.79 -11.20
C VAL A 402 -5.56 -20.16 -9.98
N ASN A 403 -4.97 -19.08 -9.45
CA ASN A 403 -5.50 -18.37 -8.28
C ASN A 403 -5.09 -16.89 -8.25
N SER A 404 -5.84 -16.06 -9.00
CA SER A 404 -5.75 -14.60 -8.96
C SER A 404 -6.23 -14.01 -7.63
N PHE A 405 -7.06 -14.76 -6.88
CA PHE A 405 -7.63 -14.37 -5.59
C PHE A 405 -6.75 -14.77 -4.39
N ARG A 406 -5.49 -15.20 -4.64
CA ARG A 406 -4.54 -15.55 -3.57
C ARG A 406 -4.27 -14.35 -2.68
N ARG A 407 -4.06 -14.61 -1.39
CA ARG A 407 -3.90 -13.55 -0.37
C ARG A 407 -2.44 -13.31 0.00
N HIS A 408 -1.63 -12.96 -1.00
CA HIS A 408 -0.16 -12.88 -0.92
C HIS A 408 0.37 -11.51 -1.40
N GLN A 409 -0.18 -10.41 -0.88
CA GLN A 409 0.33 -9.07 -1.18
C GLN A 409 1.60 -8.80 -0.36
N ILE A 410 2.76 -9.09 -0.93
CA ILE A 410 4.07 -8.82 -0.34
C ILE A 410 4.20 -7.31 -0.13
N LEU A 411 4.73 -6.93 1.04
CA LEU A 411 5.02 -5.55 1.43
C LEU A 411 6.51 -5.38 1.78
N PHE A 412 7.10 -6.32 2.53
CA PHE A 412 8.51 -6.31 2.90
C PHE A 412 9.21 -7.56 2.36
N ARG A 413 10.36 -7.39 1.70
CA ARG A 413 11.20 -8.50 1.23
C ARG A 413 12.69 -8.17 1.25
N TYR A 414 13.53 -9.21 1.27
CA TYR A 414 14.96 -9.10 1.53
C TYR A 414 15.72 -8.26 0.51
N SER A 415 15.43 -8.27 -0.80
CA SER A 415 16.17 -7.40 -1.74
C SER A 415 15.97 -5.91 -1.45
N ASP A 416 14.84 -5.50 -0.88
CA ASP A 416 14.67 -4.12 -0.39
C ASP A 416 15.55 -3.87 0.83
N ALA A 417 15.58 -4.80 1.80
CA ALA A 417 16.45 -4.73 2.97
C ALA A 417 17.94 -4.64 2.57
N HIS A 418 18.37 -5.48 1.64
CA HIS A 418 19.70 -5.49 1.04
C HIS A 418 20.04 -4.14 0.38
N LEU A 419 19.14 -3.60 -0.43
CA LEU A 419 19.32 -2.29 -1.07
C LEU A 419 19.22 -1.11 -0.09
N MET A 420 18.50 -1.24 1.04
CA MET A 420 18.51 -0.26 2.13
C MET A 420 19.85 -0.25 2.87
N LYS A 421 20.43 -1.42 3.16
CA LYS A 421 21.76 -1.55 3.75
C LYS A 421 22.85 -1.01 2.80
N ALA A 422 22.77 -1.32 1.51
CA ALA A 422 23.63 -0.73 0.49
C ALA A 422 23.52 0.80 0.44
N GLU A 423 22.31 1.37 0.55
CA GLU A 423 22.13 2.82 0.61
C GLU A 423 22.73 3.43 1.91
N ALA A 424 22.54 2.79 3.06
CA ALA A 424 23.10 3.23 4.33
C ALA A 424 24.64 3.25 4.31
N MET A 425 25.27 2.21 3.77
CA MET A 425 26.72 2.11 3.56
C MET A 425 27.23 3.19 2.58
N MET A 426 26.54 3.44 1.45
CA MET A 426 26.88 4.53 0.52
C MET A 426 26.82 5.89 1.22
N ARG A 427 25.78 6.14 2.02
CA ARG A 427 25.62 7.39 2.79
C ARG A 427 26.68 7.55 3.88
N MET A 428 27.26 6.46 4.38
CA MET A 428 28.42 6.48 5.29
C MET A 428 29.77 6.66 4.57
N GLY A 429 29.79 6.62 3.23
CA GLY A 429 30.97 6.88 2.39
C GLY A 429 31.66 5.63 1.85
N GLU A 430 31.00 4.48 1.86
CA GLU A 430 31.54 3.20 1.37
C GLU A 430 31.23 2.94 -0.11
N ASP A 431 32.05 2.14 -0.79
CA ASP A 431 31.76 1.63 -2.13
C ASP A 431 30.90 0.36 -2.03
N ILE A 432 29.66 0.45 -2.49
CA ILE A 432 28.65 -0.61 -2.39
C ILE A 432 28.46 -1.37 -3.70
N THR A 433 29.30 -1.14 -4.71
CA THR A 433 29.22 -1.76 -6.04
C THR A 433 29.18 -3.28 -5.97
N SER A 434 29.96 -3.89 -5.07
CA SER A 434 29.95 -5.35 -4.88
C SER A 434 28.63 -5.88 -4.31
N MET A 435 27.96 -5.11 -3.43
CA MET A 435 26.71 -5.52 -2.78
C MET A 435 25.51 -5.40 -3.73
N VAL A 436 25.50 -4.40 -4.60
CA VAL A 436 24.51 -4.29 -5.68
C VAL A 436 24.74 -5.33 -6.78
N ASN A 437 25.99 -5.73 -7.05
CA ASN A 437 26.26 -6.80 -8.00
C ASN A 437 25.90 -8.20 -7.47
N GLU A 438 25.98 -8.45 -6.16
CA GLU A 438 25.37 -9.64 -5.53
C GLU A 438 23.85 -9.69 -5.82
N LEU A 439 23.17 -8.55 -5.66
CA LEU A 439 21.89 -8.19 -6.30
C LEU A 439 21.72 -8.78 -7.72
N ARG A 440 22.46 -8.20 -8.65
CA ARG A 440 22.29 -8.44 -10.09
C ARG A 440 22.68 -9.86 -10.50
N GLN A 441 23.62 -10.50 -9.81
CA GLN A 441 24.02 -11.90 -10.05
C GLN A 441 22.93 -12.91 -9.70
N ALA A 442 21.98 -12.56 -8.81
CA ALA A 442 20.79 -13.34 -8.51
C ALA A 442 19.61 -13.09 -9.47
N ARG A 443 19.82 -12.33 -10.56
CA ARG A 443 18.80 -11.97 -11.56
C ARG A 443 19.30 -12.34 -12.96
N ALA A 444 18.64 -13.27 -13.65
CA ALA A 444 19.13 -13.81 -14.91
C ALA A 444 19.34 -12.72 -15.99
N ASN A 445 20.39 -12.88 -16.80
CA ASN A 445 20.85 -11.92 -17.82
C ASN A 445 21.20 -10.51 -17.31
N THR A 446 21.32 -10.28 -16.01
CA THR A 446 21.62 -8.95 -15.43
C THR A 446 23.13 -8.80 -15.20
N PRO A 447 23.87 -7.96 -15.97
CA PRO A 447 25.33 -7.89 -15.89
C PRO A 447 25.81 -7.02 -14.72
N ASP A 448 26.99 -7.33 -14.18
CA ASP A 448 27.67 -6.51 -13.15
C ASP A 448 27.83 -5.04 -13.56
N LEU A 449 27.54 -4.13 -12.63
CA LEU A 449 27.81 -2.71 -12.76
C LEU A 449 29.28 -2.42 -12.40
N PRO A 450 29.99 -1.56 -13.16
CA PRO A 450 31.40 -1.26 -12.90
C PRO A 450 31.62 -0.26 -11.76
N ASN A 451 30.58 0.48 -11.37
CA ASN A 451 30.54 1.46 -10.28
C ASN A 451 29.06 1.82 -10.02
N VAL A 452 28.63 1.91 -8.76
CA VAL A 452 27.27 2.38 -8.40
C VAL A 452 27.33 3.78 -7.78
N THR A 453 26.52 4.71 -8.31
CA THR A 453 26.27 6.05 -7.75
C THR A 453 24.85 6.12 -7.19
N GLU A 454 24.48 7.22 -6.52
CA GLU A 454 23.11 7.44 -6.03
C GLU A 454 22.04 7.26 -7.13
N ASP A 455 22.23 7.86 -8.31
CA ASP A 455 21.30 7.70 -9.44
C ASP A 455 21.21 6.24 -9.95
N VAL A 456 22.34 5.51 -9.95
CA VAL A 456 22.38 4.10 -10.36
C VAL A 456 21.70 3.21 -9.31
N LEU A 457 21.88 3.49 -8.02
CA LEU A 457 21.22 2.79 -6.93
C LEU A 457 19.70 3.03 -6.94
N LEU A 458 19.26 4.27 -7.20
CA LEU A 458 17.83 4.59 -7.35
C LEU A 458 17.23 3.90 -8.58
N ALA A 459 17.96 3.81 -9.70
CA ALA A 459 17.52 3.06 -10.87
C ALA A 459 17.43 1.55 -10.59
N GLU A 460 18.40 1.00 -9.85
CA GLU A 460 18.39 -0.42 -9.45
C GLU A 460 17.25 -0.73 -8.47
N ARG A 461 16.99 0.13 -7.49
CA ARG A 461 15.83 0.02 -6.60
C ARG A 461 14.51 0.06 -7.37
N GLY A 462 14.39 0.85 -8.42
CA GLY A 462 13.22 0.82 -9.32
C GLY A 462 13.09 -0.50 -10.08
N ARG A 463 14.15 -0.93 -10.77
CA ARG A 463 14.16 -2.21 -11.51
C ARG A 463 13.83 -3.42 -10.64
N GLU A 464 14.28 -3.40 -9.38
CA GLU A 464 13.99 -4.46 -8.42
C GLU A 464 12.58 -4.33 -7.83
N LEU A 465 12.18 -3.16 -7.33
CA LEU A 465 11.01 -3.01 -6.45
C LEU A 465 9.75 -2.49 -7.15
N TYR A 466 9.70 -2.48 -8.48
CA TYR A 466 8.60 -1.83 -9.19
C TYR A 466 7.22 -2.37 -8.79
N ILE A 467 6.27 -1.46 -8.61
CA ILE A 467 4.89 -1.70 -8.13
C ILE A 467 4.73 -2.39 -6.76
N GLU A 468 5.72 -2.28 -5.86
CA GLU A 468 5.70 -2.82 -4.48
C GLU A 468 5.46 -1.77 -3.36
N PHE A 469 4.81 -0.65 -3.67
CA PHE A 469 4.49 0.50 -2.80
C PHE A 469 5.68 1.41 -2.40
N TRP A 470 6.92 1.10 -2.78
CA TRP A 470 8.10 1.80 -2.26
C TRP A 470 8.61 2.96 -3.11
N ARG A 471 8.25 3.05 -4.39
CA ARG A 471 8.91 3.97 -5.32
C ARG A 471 8.80 5.44 -4.92
N ARG A 472 7.64 5.91 -4.47
CA ARG A 472 7.50 7.31 -3.97
C ARG A 472 8.45 7.60 -2.80
N ASN A 473 8.57 6.70 -1.82
CA ASN A 473 9.43 6.94 -0.65
C ASN A 473 10.91 7.08 -1.06
N ASP A 474 11.35 6.28 -2.02
CA ASP A 474 12.69 6.38 -2.60
C ASP A 474 12.87 7.67 -3.42
N LEU A 475 11.93 8.01 -4.31
CA LEU A 475 11.99 9.25 -5.08
C LEU A 475 12.02 10.52 -4.19
N VAL A 476 11.35 10.51 -3.04
CA VAL A 476 11.41 11.62 -2.06
C VAL A 476 12.77 11.65 -1.35
N ARG A 477 13.31 10.48 -0.94
CA ARG A 477 14.60 10.38 -0.24
C ARG A 477 15.83 10.70 -1.12
N PHE A 478 15.69 10.60 -2.44
CA PHE A 478 16.72 10.97 -3.43
C PHE A 478 16.47 12.34 -4.11
N ASP A 479 15.47 13.12 -3.67
CA ASP A 479 15.08 14.42 -4.25
C ASP A 479 14.78 14.38 -5.77
N LYS A 480 14.06 13.33 -6.20
CA LYS A 480 13.63 13.12 -7.60
C LYS A 480 12.11 13.16 -7.80
N PHE A 481 11.31 13.07 -6.72
CA PHE A 481 9.84 12.95 -6.83
C PHE A 481 9.18 14.14 -7.57
N THR A 482 9.74 15.34 -7.47
CA THR A 482 9.22 16.56 -8.12
C THR A 482 9.84 16.83 -9.49
N ALA A 483 10.75 15.96 -9.96
CA ALA A 483 11.34 16.04 -11.29
C ALA A 483 10.31 15.79 -12.41
N PRO A 484 10.54 16.28 -13.64
CA PRO A 484 9.75 15.88 -14.80
C PRO A 484 10.05 14.42 -15.20
N TRP A 485 9.04 13.76 -15.74
CA TRP A 485 9.13 12.44 -16.40
C TRP A 485 8.05 12.34 -17.48
N GLY A 486 8.02 11.25 -18.26
CA GLY A 486 7.08 11.04 -19.35
C GLY A 486 5.64 11.41 -18.99
N LEU A 487 5.03 12.29 -19.79
CA LEU A 487 3.67 12.83 -19.61
C LEU A 487 3.41 13.63 -18.31
N LYS A 488 4.46 14.01 -17.58
CA LYS A 488 4.43 14.96 -16.45
C LYS A 488 5.35 16.15 -16.75
N GLU A 489 4.74 17.28 -17.09
CA GLU A 489 5.44 18.58 -17.12
C GLU A 489 6.03 18.90 -15.75
N VAL A 490 7.07 19.73 -15.69
CA VAL A 490 7.79 20.07 -14.45
C VAL A 490 6.81 20.57 -13.37
N SER A 491 6.56 19.76 -12.34
CA SER A 491 5.92 20.25 -11.12
C SER A 491 6.93 21.08 -10.33
N GLY A 492 8.12 20.51 -10.05
CA GLY A 492 9.28 21.23 -9.50
C GLY A 492 9.09 21.85 -8.10
N ASP A 493 7.89 21.74 -7.53
CA ASP A 493 7.54 22.29 -6.23
C ASP A 493 7.79 21.24 -5.13
N PRO A 494 8.79 21.45 -4.23
CA PRO A 494 9.09 20.52 -3.13
C PRO A 494 7.92 20.33 -2.16
N ASN A 495 6.90 21.20 -2.18
CA ASN A 495 5.65 21.00 -1.43
C ASN A 495 4.94 19.69 -1.79
N MET A 496 5.04 19.24 -3.05
CA MET A 496 4.39 18.01 -3.54
C MET A 496 4.97 16.73 -2.90
N ASN A 497 6.13 16.80 -2.24
CA ASN A 497 6.68 15.67 -1.49
C ASN A 497 5.76 15.19 -0.35
N LEU A 498 4.83 16.04 0.12
CA LEU A 498 3.74 15.65 1.02
C LEU A 498 2.39 15.81 0.30
N PHE A 499 1.49 14.83 0.50
CA PHE A 499 0.10 14.95 0.08
C PHE A 499 -0.66 15.97 0.94
N PRO A 500 -1.72 16.61 0.42
CA PRO A 500 -2.53 17.53 1.19
C PRO A 500 -3.26 16.81 2.34
N ILE A 501 -3.38 17.50 3.48
CA ILE A 501 -4.35 17.12 4.51
C ILE A 501 -5.76 17.28 3.90
N PRO A 502 -6.64 16.26 3.97
CA PRO A 502 -7.93 16.35 3.32
C PRO A 502 -8.80 17.50 3.85
N GLU A 503 -9.52 18.19 2.96
CA GLU A 503 -10.36 19.35 3.31
C GLU A 503 -11.34 19.04 4.44
N THR A 504 -11.98 17.86 4.40
CA THR A 504 -12.91 17.41 5.45
C THR A 504 -12.25 17.17 6.80
N ALA A 505 -10.95 16.83 6.83
CA ALA A 505 -10.21 16.62 8.08
C ALA A 505 -9.86 17.96 8.74
N LEU A 506 -9.40 18.94 7.95
CA LEU A 506 -9.15 20.33 8.39
C LEU A 506 -10.42 20.98 8.96
N LEU A 507 -11.57 20.74 8.33
CA LEU A 507 -12.87 21.22 8.84
C LEU A 507 -13.33 20.52 10.12
N SER A 508 -12.85 19.30 10.41
CA SER A 508 -13.23 18.52 11.59
C SER A 508 -12.30 18.68 12.80
N ASN A 509 -11.03 19.06 12.61
CA ASN A 509 -10.06 19.20 13.69
C ASN A 509 -9.28 20.53 13.54
N PRO A 510 -9.54 21.55 14.38
CA PRO A 510 -8.85 22.84 14.31
C PRO A 510 -7.38 22.79 14.73
N ASN A 511 -6.89 21.65 15.22
CA ASN A 511 -5.46 21.43 15.48
C ASN A 511 -4.68 21.08 14.20
N LEU A 512 -5.36 20.70 13.11
CA LEU A 512 -4.70 20.41 11.83
C LEU A 512 -4.41 21.72 11.07
N VAL A 513 -3.21 21.78 10.50
CA VAL A 513 -2.77 22.83 9.57
C VAL A 513 -2.53 22.15 8.21
N GLN A 514 -2.89 22.83 7.12
CA GLN A 514 -2.63 22.32 5.78
C GLN A 514 -1.12 22.31 5.49
N ASN A 515 -0.64 21.30 4.75
CA ASN A 515 0.72 21.27 4.26
C ASN A 515 0.97 22.45 3.30
N PRO A 516 2.18 23.02 3.25
CA PRO A 516 2.52 24.05 2.27
C PRO A 516 2.14 23.64 0.83
N GLY A 517 1.73 24.60 0.01
CA GLY A 517 1.38 24.40 -1.41
C GLY A 517 -0.10 24.16 -1.73
N TYR A 518 -0.97 23.97 -0.73
CA TYR A 518 -2.39 23.60 -0.90
C TYR A 518 -3.39 24.56 -0.22
#